data_AF-A0A7M3LZ83-F1
#
_entry.id   AF-A0A7M3LZ83-F1
#
_cell.length_a   1.000
_cell.length_b   1.000
_cell.length_c   1.000
_cell.angle_alpha   90.00
_cell.angle_beta   90.00
_cell.angle_gamma   90.00
#
_symmetry.space_group_name_H-M   'P 1'
#
loop_
_entity.id
_entity.type
_entity.pdbx_description
1 polymer ?
#
loop_
_entity_poly.entity_id
_entity_poly.type
_entity_poly.pdbx_seq_one_letter_code
_entity_poly.pdbx_strand_id
1 'polypeptide(L)'
;MISLDRRLIGSWFGPVVNVMESTDIVFLANGWGWSRLDSVSGMLAVSRFRWSCPSVGVLRLRYTWLISGQADARDVFKTVDHNESTDEIIETGYRITRQPPPFSEEMETALLVDQLIDYEDTFYRGQGTLTADDDPSAVLVPYPPSPRPGPLGPRRVS
;
A
#
# COMPACT_ATOMS: atom_id res chain seq x y z
N MET A 1 19.36 9.25 3.07
CA MET A 1 18.74 9.21 1.73
C MET A 1 17.66 8.15 1.79
N ILE A 2 16.40 8.51 1.56
CA ILE A 2 15.32 7.53 1.48
C ILE A 2 15.53 6.73 0.19
N SER A 3 15.85 5.45 0.32
CA SER A 3 15.95 4.53 -0.82
C SER A 3 14.61 3.81 -1.00
N LEU A 4 14.17 3.61 -2.23
CA LEU A 4 12.99 2.83 -2.56
C LEU A 4 13.44 1.58 -3.33
N ASP A 5 13.06 0.38 -2.89
CA ASP A 5 13.19 -0.81 -3.72
C ASP A 5 12.07 -0.83 -4.76
N ARG A 6 12.44 -0.64 -6.03
CA ARG A 6 11.49 -0.59 -7.13
C ARG A 6 10.71 -1.89 -7.32
N ARG A 7 11.21 -3.02 -6.82
CA ARG A 7 10.51 -4.31 -6.91
C ARG A 7 9.22 -4.30 -6.09
N LEU A 8 9.15 -3.49 -5.03
CA LEU A 8 7.95 -3.35 -4.19
C LEU A 8 6.84 -2.54 -4.88
N ILE A 9 7.15 -1.70 -5.87
CA ILE A 9 6.16 -0.83 -6.52
C ILE A 9 5.07 -1.66 -7.19
N GLY A 10 3.80 -1.34 -6.92
CA GLY A 10 2.62 -2.03 -7.40
C GLY A 10 1.68 -2.48 -6.27
N SER A 11 0.63 -3.21 -6.64
CA SER A 11 -0.30 -3.87 -5.71
C SER A 11 0.22 -5.22 -5.25
N TRP A 12 -0.12 -5.57 -4.02
CA TRP A 12 0.08 -6.87 -3.43
C TRP A 12 -1.17 -7.26 -2.62
N PHE A 13 -1.67 -8.46 -2.83
CA PHE A 13 -2.89 -8.97 -2.23
C PHE A 13 -2.55 -9.99 -1.15
N GLY A 14 -3.07 -9.82 0.05
CA GLY A 14 -2.97 -10.79 1.12
C GLY A 14 -3.70 -12.08 0.72
N PRO A 15 -3.22 -13.25 1.16
CA PRO A 15 -3.98 -14.47 0.98
C PRO A 15 -5.32 -14.34 1.72
N VAL A 16 -6.42 -14.76 1.11
CA VAL A 16 -7.72 -14.83 1.79
C VAL A 16 -7.69 -16.04 2.74
N VAL A 17 -6.98 -15.93 3.87
CA VAL A 17 -6.81 -17.04 4.82
C VAL A 17 -8.04 -17.19 5.71
N ASN A 18 -8.72 -16.08 6.01
CA ASN A 18 -10.01 -16.06 6.69
C ASN A 18 -11.06 -15.54 5.71
N VAL A 19 -12.08 -16.34 5.41
CA VAL A 19 -13.13 -16.07 4.39
C VAL A 19 -13.92 -14.77 4.62
N MET A 20 -13.60 -14.03 5.67
CA MET A 20 -14.34 -12.85 6.10
C MET A 20 -13.62 -11.54 5.81
N GLU A 21 -12.29 -11.55 5.62
CA GLU A 21 -11.49 -10.33 5.48
C GLU A 21 -10.40 -10.52 4.41
N SER A 22 -10.09 -9.45 3.68
CA SER A 22 -8.98 -9.41 2.75
C SER A 22 -8.15 -8.15 2.97
N THR A 23 -6.82 -8.29 2.90
CA THR A 23 -5.88 -7.20 3.12
C THR A 23 -5.05 -7.00 1.87
N ASP A 24 -5.08 -5.80 1.29
CA ASP A 24 -4.26 -5.42 0.16
C ASP A 24 -3.28 -4.32 0.56
N ILE A 25 -2.12 -4.29 -0.09
CA ILE A 25 -1.15 -3.23 0.08
C ILE A 25 -0.61 -2.74 -1.26
N VAL A 26 -0.49 -1.43 -1.39
CA VAL A 26 -0.03 -0.77 -2.62
C VAL A 26 1.15 0.14 -2.31
N PHE A 27 2.21 -0.02 -3.09
CA PHE A 27 3.39 0.84 -3.04
C PHE A 27 3.50 1.67 -4.31
N LEU A 28 3.39 2.99 -4.19
CA LEU A 28 3.61 3.93 -5.28
C LEU A 28 5.08 4.33 -5.41
N ALA A 29 5.51 4.63 -6.63
CA ALA A 29 6.89 5.00 -6.96
C ALA A 29 7.39 6.30 -6.30
N ASN A 30 6.49 7.13 -5.78
CA ASN A 30 6.79 8.39 -5.09
C ASN A 30 6.99 8.22 -3.57
N GLY A 31 7.03 6.98 -3.07
CA GLY A 31 7.19 6.66 -1.65
C GLY A 31 5.90 6.81 -0.84
N TRP A 32 4.75 6.97 -1.49
CA TRP A 32 3.44 6.80 -0.87
C TRP A 32 2.92 5.39 -1.09
N GLY A 33 1.96 5.00 -0.27
CA GLY A 33 1.19 3.79 -0.46
C GLY A 33 -0.04 3.81 0.43
N TRP A 34 -0.82 2.75 0.33
CA TRP A 34 -1.93 2.50 1.22
C TRP A 34 -2.07 1.00 1.43
N SER A 35 -2.62 0.62 2.57
CA SER A 35 -3.21 -0.68 2.77
C SER A 35 -4.72 -0.55 2.85
N ARG A 36 -5.40 -1.61 2.44
CA ARG A 36 -6.84 -1.73 2.40
C ARG A 36 -7.19 -3.01 3.13
N LEU A 37 -8.06 -2.92 4.11
CA LEU A 37 -8.74 -4.05 4.72
C LEU A 37 -10.21 -3.96 4.34
N ASP A 38 -10.74 -4.99 3.70
CA ASP A 38 -12.18 -5.13 3.50
C ASP A 38 -12.71 -6.42 4.09
N SER A 39 -14.00 -6.41 4.41
CA SER A 39 -14.68 -7.57 4.96
C SER A 39 -15.99 -7.86 4.25
N VAL A 40 -16.44 -9.11 4.35
CA VAL A 40 -17.72 -9.57 3.78
C VAL A 40 -18.94 -8.85 4.36
N SER A 41 -18.81 -8.18 5.52
CA SER A 41 -19.89 -7.36 6.09
C SER A 41 -20.02 -5.99 5.41
N GLY A 42 -19.12 -5.66 4.50
CA GLY A 42 -19.03 -4.35 3.84
C GLY A 42 -18.16 -3.35 4.61
N MET A 43 -17.45 -3.79 5.66
CA MET A 43 -16.45 -2.94 6.31
C MET A 43 -15.33 -2.64 5.32
N LEU A 44 -14.88 -1.39 5.31
CA LEU A 44 -13.68 -0.96 4.60
C LEU A 44 -12.84 -0.11 5.55
N ALA A 45 -11.55 -0.42 5.64
CA ALA A 45 -10.55 0.41 6.27
C ALA A 45 -9.40 0.64 5.30
N VAL A 46 -8.93 1.88 5.22
CA VAL A 46 -7.79 2.29 4.40
C VAL A 46 -6.80 3.04 5.27
N SER A 47 -5.57 2.52 5.30
CA SER A 47 -4.47 3.11 6.05
C SER A 47 -3.42 3.61 5.05
N ARG A 48 -3.17 4.92 5.05
CA ARG A 48 -2.14 5.52 4.19
C ARG A 48 -0.80 5.58 4.87
N PHE A 49 0.24 5.35 4.09
CA PHE A 49 1.59 5.42 4.59
C PHE A 49 2.57 6.05 3.62
N ARG A 50 3.66 6.55 4.19
CA ARG A 50 4.94 6.73 3.51
C ARG A 50 5.75 5.47 3.66
N TRP A 51 6.42 5.04 2.59
CA TRP A 51 7.30 3.87 2.65
C TRP A 51 8.72 4.18 2.21
N SER A 52 9.66 3.40 2.74
CA SER A 52 11.07 3.47 2.39
C SER A 52 11.80 2.16 2.72
N CYS A 53 12.98 1.98 2.14
CA CYS A 53 13.91 0.92 2.51
C CYS A 53 15.16 1.56 3.17
N PRO A 54 15.20 1.68 4.51
CA PRO A 54 16.31 2.34 5.20
C PRO A 54 17.63 1.55 5.06
N SER A 55 17.55 0.24 4.85
CA SER A 55 18.66 -0.66 4.53
C SER A 55 18.20 -1.79 3.62
N VAL A 56 19.13 -2.61 3.13
CA VAL A 56 18.81 -3.76 2.27
C VAL A 56 17.93 -4.75 3.03
N GLY A 57 16.79 -5.13 2.45
CA GLY A 57 15.88 -6.10 3.04
C GLY A 57 15.06 -5.57 4.22
N VAL A 58 15.11 -4.26 4.52
CA VAL A 58 14.26 -3.64 5.54
C VAL A 58 13.24 -2.74 4.85
N LEU A 59 11.98 -2.90 5.23
CA LEU A 59 10.84 -2.09 4.82
C LEU A 59 10.37 -1.27 6.02
N ARG A 60 10.26 0.04 5.83
CA ARG A 60 9.65 0.94 6.81
C ARG A 60 8.38 1.53 6.24
N LEU A 61 7.28 1.36 6.95
CA LEU A 61 6.00 2.01 6.70
C LEU A 61 5.77 3.03 7.81
N ARG A 62 5.54 4.29 7.45
CA ARG A 62 5.08 5.34 8.37
C ARG A 62 3.66 5.69 7.99
N TYR A 63 2.72 5.17 8.75
CA TYR A 63 1.31 5.48 8.56
C TYR A 63 1.07 6.93 8.94
N THR A 64 0.31 7.60 8.09
CA THR A 64 -0.01 9.02 8.24
C THR A 64 -1.50 9.25 8.46
N TRP A 65 -2.32 8.28 8.05
CA TRP A 65 -3.77 8.44 8.05
C TRP A 65 -4.48 7.09 8.09
N LEU A 66 -5.60 7.02 8.79
CA LEU A 66 -6.52 5.89 8.86
C LEU A 66 -7.94 6.37 8.60
N ILE A 67 -8.65 5.73 7.68
CA ILE A 67 -10.08 5.94 7.44
C ILE A 67 -10.77 4.59 7.48
N SER A 68 -11.89 4.49 8.19
CA SER A 68 -12.70 3.28 8.19
C SER A 68 -14.19 3.61 8.16
N GLY A 69 -14.98 2.66 7.68
CA GLY A 69 -16.42 2.77 7.56
C GLY A 69 -17.01 1.64 6.75
N GLN A 70 -18.03 1.95 5.95
CA GLN A 70 -18.72 0.98 5.10
C GLN A 70 -18.49 1.31 3.63
N ALA A 71 -18.20 0.29 2.82
CA ALA A 71 -18.13 0.41 1.37
C ALA A 71 -19.52 0.30 0.71
N ASP A 72 -19.63 0.84 -0.50
CA ASP A 72 -20.69 0.51 -1.44
C ASP A 72 -20.29 -0.67 -2.35
N ALA A 73 -21.15 -1.01 -3.31
CA ALA A 73 -20.89 -2.11 -4.25
C ALA A 73 -19.77 -1.82 -5.28
N ARG A 74 -19.15 -0.63 -5.23
CA ARG A 74 -18.02 -0.22 -6.07
C ARG A 74 -16.73 -0.10 -5.26
N ASP A 75 -16.71 -0.63 -4.04
CA ASP A 75 -15.61 -0.54 -3.09
C ASP A 75 -15.19 0.90 -2.73
N VAL A 76 -16.14 1.82 -2.75
CA VAL A 76 -15.93 3.21 -2.32
C VAL A 76 -16.63 3.43 -0.98
N PHE A 77 -16.06 4.26 -0.11
CA PHE A 77 -16.70 4.62 1.16
C PHE A 77 -18.10 5.21 0.96
N LYS A 78 -19.11 4.48 1.45
CA LYS A 78 -20.50 4.90 1.57
C LYS A 78 -20.73 5.69 2.85
N THR A 79 -20.17 5.20 3.96
CA THR A 79 -20.14 5.90 5.25
C THR A 79 -18.73 5.88 5.80
N VAL A 80 -18.40 6.89 6.61
CA VAL A 80 -17.12 7.02 7.29
C VAL A 80 -17.40 7.09 8.78
N ASP A 81 -16.90 6.09 9.51
CA ASP A 81 -17.06 5.97 10.95
C ASP A 81 -15.84 6.56 11.67
N HIS A 82 -14.64 6.36 11.10
CA HIS A 82 -13.39 6.92 11.60
C HIS A 82 -12.58 7.59 10.47
N ASN A 83 -11.94 8.71 10.80
CA ASN A 83 -11.08 9.46 9.89
C ASN A 83 -10.08 10.26 10.72
N GLU A 84 -8.87 9.75 10.85
CA GLU A 84 -7.86 10.33 11.74
C GLU A 84 -6.44 10.25 11.18
N SER A 85 -5.63 11.25 11.56
CA SER A 85 -4.20 11.22 11.34
C SER A 85 -3.54 10.26 12.33
N THR A 86 -2.56 9.49 11.86
CA THR A 86 -1.72 8.63 12.69
C THR A 86 -0.23 8.93 12.40
N ASP A 87 0.65 8.48 13.29
CA ASP A 87 2.10 8.51 13.10
C ASP A 87 2.76 7.17 13.45
N GLU A 88 2.01 6.08 13.29
CA GLU A 88 2.51 4.74 13.54
C GLU A 88 3.62 4.37 12.55
N ILE A 89 4.67 3.72 13.06
CA ILE A 89 5.79 3.25 12.24
C ILE A 89 5.93 1.74 12.43
N ILE A 90 5.88 1.03 11.31
CA ILE A 90 6.24 -0.38 11.21
C ILE A 90 7.60 -0.46 10.50
N GLU A 91 8.55 -1.16 11.11
CA GLU A 91 9.84 -1.48 10.49
C GLU A 91 10.06 -2.98 10.54
N THR A 92 10.16 -3.60 9.36
CA THR A 92 10.15 -5.05 9.22
C THR A 92 11.15 -5.52 8.18
N GLY A 93 11.70 -6.71 8.37
CA GLY A 93 12.44 -7.38 7.32
C GLY A 93 11.49 -7.81 6.20
N TYR A 94 11.93 -7.76 4.95
CA TYR A 94 11.12 -8.22 3.82
C TYR A 94 11.93 -9.00 2.81
N ARG A 95 11.24 -9.92 2.11
CA ARG A 95 11.82 -10.75 1.04
C ARG A 95 10.81 -10.85 -0.10
N ILE A 96 11.30 -10.78 -1.33
CA ILE A 96 10.51 -11.07 -2.52
C ILE A 96 10.97 -12.43 -3.05
N THR A 97 10.06 -13.39 -3.10
CA THR A 97 10.33 -14.77 -3.53
C THR A 97 9.27 -15.22 -4.55
N ARG A 98 9.41 -16.46 -5.03
CA ARG A 98 8.31 -17.17 -5.70
C ARG A 98 7.80 -18.29 -4.82
N GLN A 99 6.50 -18.32 -4.57
CA GLN A 99 5.82 -19.39 -3.85
C GLN A 99 4.35 -19.45 -4.30
N PRO A 100 3.68 -20.61 -4.19
CA PRO A 100 2.27 -20.71 -4.55
C PRO A 100 1.39 -20.00 -3.51
N PRO A 101 0.32 -19.29 -3.93
CA PRO A 101 -0.67 -18.80 -2.99
C PRO A 101 -1.50 -19.94 -2.41
N PRO A 102 -2.21 -19.72 -1.29
CA PRO A 102 -3.12 -20.71 -0.76
C PRO A 102 -4.12 -21.15 -1.83
N PHE A 103 -4.35 -22.46 -1.93
CA PHE A 103 -5.29 -23.08 -2.88
C PHE A 103 -4.89 -23.04 -4.36
N SER A 104 -3.66 -22.62 -4.70
CA SER A 104 -3.09 -22.76 -6.03
C SER A 104 -1.78 -23.54 -5.96
N GLU A 105 -1.42 -24.23 -7.04
CA GLU A 105 -0.08 -24.81 -7.22
C GLU A 105 0.81 -23.92 -8.11
N GLU A 106 0.25 -22.87 -8.70
CA GLU A 106 0.98 -21.96 -9.58
C GLU A 106 1.91 -21.04 -8.78
N MET A 107 3.17 -20.99 -9.18
CA MET A 107 4.16 -20.16 -8.51
C MET A 107 3.92 -18.68 -8.80
N GLU A 108 3.67 -17.89 -7.77
CA GLU A 108 3.47 -16.45 -7.88
C GLU A 108 4.59 -15.68 -7.20
N THR A 109 4.78 -14.41 -7.58
CA THR A 109 5.71 -13.53 -6.86
C THR A 109 5.08 -13.12 -5.54
N ALA A 110 5.75 -13.43 -4.43
CA ALA A 110 5.28 -13.13 -3.09
C ALA A 110 6.23 -12.17 -2.37
N LEU A 111 5.65 -11.24 -1.62
CA LEU A 111 6.29 -10.38 -0.63
C LEU A 111 6.05 -10.99 0.75
N LEU A 112 7.12 -11.39 1.42
CA LEU A 112 7.07 -11.88 2.80
C LEU A 112 7.62 -10.78 3.70
N VAL A 113 7.00 -10.57 4.85
CA VAL A 113 7.43 -9.62 5.88
C VAL A 113 7.60 -10.34 7.23
N ASP A 114 8.60 -9.93 8.00
CA ASP A 114 8.90 -10.57 9.30
C ASP A 114 7.92 -10.10 10.43
N GLN A 115 7.15 -9.05 10.19
CA GLN A 115 6.15 -8.47 11.10
C GLN A 115 4.87 -8.22 10.30
N LEU A 116 3.73 -8.58 10.89
CA LEU A 116 2.43 -8.44 10.26
C LEU A 116 2.16 -6.99 9.84
N ILE A 117 1.66 -6.83 8.61
CA ILE A 117 1.08 -5.58 8.12
C ILE A 117 -0.41 -5.85 7.95
N ASP A 118 -1.24 -5.15 8.72
CA ASP A 118 -2.70 -5.32 8.67
C ASP A 118 -3.11 -6.81 8.71
N TYR A 119 -2.53 -7.52 9.69
CA TYR A 119 -2.72 -8.94 10.00
C TYR A 119 -2.07 -9.97 9.06
N GLU A 120 -1.41 -9.53 7.99
CA GLU A 120 -0.78 -10.43 7.01
C GLU A 120 0.75 -10.39 7.05
N ASP A 121 1.40 -11.55 6.91
CA ASP A 121 2.86 -11.67 6.75
C ASP A 121 3.29 -11.95 5.30
N THR A 122 2.33 -12.23 4.42
CA THR A 122 2.57 -12.68 3.06
C THR A 122 1.61 -11.97 2.13
N PHE A 123 2.10 -11.43 1.03
CA PHE A 123 1.28 -10.81 0.00
C PHE A 123 1.72 -11.29 -1.39
N TYR A 124 0.77 -11.51 -2.29
CA TYR A 124 1.00 -11.97 -3.64
C TYR A 124 0.88 -10.83 -4.64
N ARG A 125 1.74 -10.85 -5.66
CA ARG A 125 1.86 -9.77 -6.61
C ARG A 125 0.57 -9.58 -7.39
N GLY A 126 -0.01 -8.40 -7.25
CA GLY A 126 -1.16 -7.99 -8.01
C GLY A 126 -0.86 -7.59 -9.45
N GLN A 127 -1.93 -7.49 -10.25
CA GLN A 127 -1.88 -7.04 -11.64
C GLN A 127 -2.24 -5.56 -11.75
N GLY A 128 -1.62 -4.88 -12.71
CA GLY A 128 -1.94 -3.48 -13.04
C GLY A 128 -0.96 -2.45 -12.50
N THR A 129 -1.08 -1.24 -13.04
CA THR A 129 -0.34 -0.06 -12.55
C THR A 129 -1.32 0.81 -11.81
N LEU A 130 -1.06 1.02 -10.52
CA LEU A 130 -1.89 1.87 -9.66
C LEU A 130 -1.25 3.25 -9.50
N THR A 131 -2.12 4.22 -9.32
CA THR A 131 -1.85 5.64 -9.10
C THR A 131 -2.51 6.07 -7.80
N ALA A 132 -2.22 7.31 -7.37
CA ALA A 132 -2.87 7.87 -6.18
C ALA A 132 -4.39 8.01 -6.31
N ASP A 133 -4.93 8.04 -7.53
CA ASP A 133 -6.37 8.16 -7.78
C ASP A 133 -7.11 6.83 -7.58
N ASP A 134 -6.38 5.72 -7.55
CA ASP A 134 -6.93 4.37 -7.31
C ASP A 134 -7.06 4.05 -5.81
N ASP A 135 -6.58 4.93 -4.93
CA ASP A 135 -6.80 4.83 -3.49
C ASP A 135 -8.27 5.20 -3.16
N PRO A 136 -9.07 4.30 -2.56
CA PRO A 136 -10.47 4.57 -2.22
C PRO A 136 -10.68 5.78 -1.31
N SER A 137 -9.64 6.17 -0.56
CA SER A 137 -9.66 7.33 0.33
C SER A 137 -9.22 8.64 -0.35
N ALA A 138 -8.76 8.62 -1.60
CA ALA A 138 -8.25 9.78 -2.35
C ALA A 138 -9.21 10.97 -2.39
N VAL A 139 -10.51 10.68 -2.49
CA VAL A 139 -11.56 11.70 -2.55
C VAL A 139 -11.80 12.35 -1.18
N LEU A 140 -11.62 11.61 -0.09
CA LEU A 140 -11.85 12.08 1.28
C LEU A 140 -10.65 12.85 1.83
N VAL A 141 -9.45 12.35 1.55
CA VAL A 141 -8.19 12.97 1.94
C VAL A 141 -7.34 13.04 0.67
N PRO A 142 -7.09 14.21 0.09
CA PRO A 142 -6.23 14.28 -1.10
C PRO A 142 -4.76 14.00 -0.77
N TYR A 143 -4.04 13.35 -1.67
CA TYR A 143 -2.58 13.27 -1.56
C TYR A 143 -1.96 14.65 -1.72
N PRO A 144 -0.83 14.96 -1.05
CA PRO A 144 -0.12 16.20 -1.29
C PRO A 144 0.35 16.25 -2.76
N PRO A 145 0.25 17.41 -3.41
CA PRO A 145 0.64 17.55 -4.81
C PRO A 145 2.10 17.12 -4.99
N SER A 146 2.37 16.42 -6.09
CA SER A 146 3.75 16.06 -6.45
C SER A 146 4.61 17.32 -6.50
N PRO A 147 5.85 17.30 -5.97
CA PRO A 147 6.74 18.44 -6.07
C PRO A 147 6.85 18.87 -7.54
N ARG A 148 6.49 20.12 -7.81
CA ARG A 148 6.59 20.67 -9.17
C ARG A 148 8.06 20.54 -9.60
N PRO A 149 8.36 20.02 -10.82
CA PRO A 149 9.73 20.02 -11.31
C PRO A 149 10.29 21.45 -11.18
N GLY A 150 11.44 21.59 -10.52
CA GLY A 150 12.08 22.90 -10.37
C GLY A 150 12.28 23.55 -11.74
N PRO A 151 12.24 24.88 -11.84
CA PRO A 151 12.42 25.55 -13.12
C PRO A 151 13.71 25.06 -13.78
N LEU A 152 13.61 24.60 -15.02
CA LEU A 152 14.75 24.27 -15.86
C LEU A 152 15.66 25.50 -15.89
N GLY A 153 16.81 25.41 -15.22
CA GLY A 153 17.78 26.49 -15.20
C GLY A 153 18.14 26.93 -16.62
N PRO A 154 18.48 28.21 -16.83
CA PRO A 154 18.69 28.75 -18.17
C PRO A 154 19.76 27.93 -18.90
N ARG A 155 19.38 27.37 -20.06
CA ARG A 155 20.32 26.78 -21.02
C ARG A 155 21.36 27.86 -21.36
N ARG A 156 22.58 27.70 -20.85
CA ARG A 156 23.73 28.47 -21.34
C ARG A 156 23.96 28.04 -22.78
N VAL A 157 23.55 28.89 -23.71
CA VAL A 157 24.01 28.82 -25.10
C VAL A 157 25.43 29.39 -25.06
N SER A 158 26.40 28.57 -25.49
CA SER A 158 27.80 28.95 -25.66
C SER A 158 27.98 29.73 -26.96
#